data_AF-A0A7V6HTF2-F1
#
_entry.id   AF-A0A7V6HTF2-F1
#
_cell.length_a   1.000
_cell.length_b   1.000
_cell.length_c   1.000
_cell.angle_alpha   90.00
_cell.angle_beta   90.00
_cell.angle_gamma   90.00
#
_symmetry.space_group_name_H-M   'P 1'
#
loop_
_entity.id
_entity.type
_entity.pdbx_description
1 polymer ?
#
loop_
_entity_poly.entity_id
_entity_poly.type
_entity_poly.pdbx_seq_one_letter_code
_entity_poly.pdbx_strand_id
1 'polypeptide(L)'
;MNLRPQPLTEKFALIIANPITGIILDILPSKRQDYFYYYFQQIFDSLRLSVKFIVTDLFESYWTIVRNQFWKSIHIVNRFH
;
A
#
# COMPACT_ATOMS: atom_id res chain seq x y z
N MET A 1 23.10 6.68 -6.29
CA MET A 1 22.05 5.75 -5.84
C MET A 1 21.50 5.08 -7.08
N ASN A 2 21.95 3.85 -7.38
CA ASN A 2 21.60 3.17 -8.64
C ASN A 2 20.24 2.49 -8.50
N LEU A 3 19.20 3.09 -9.07
CA LEU A 3 17.91 2.43 -9.27
C LEU A 3 18.09 1.44 -10.43
N ARG A 4 18.24 0.15 -10.11
CA ARG A 4 18.16 -0.89 -11.14
C ARG A 4 16.72 -0.89 -11.67
N PRO A 5 16.49 -0.74 -12.98
CA PRO A 5 15.17 -0.92 -13.54
C PRO A 5 14.76 -2.38 -13.33
N GLN A 6 13.79 -2.62 -12.44
CA GLN A 6 13.15 -3.92 -12.34
C GLN A 6 12.35 -4.13 -13.63
N PRO A 7 12.36 -5.34 -14.22
CA PRO A 7 11.67 -5.60 -15.46
C PRO A 7 10.17 -5.29 -15.31
N LEU A 8 9.59 -4.62 -16.31
CA LEU A 8 8.15 -4.29 -16.46
C LEU A 8 7.26 -5.54 -16.64
N THR A 9 7.57 -6.63 -15.95
CA THR A 9 6.96 -7.96 -16.16
C THR A 9 5.74 -8.21 -15.28
N GLU A 10 5.48 -7.41 -14.26
CA GLU A 10 4.21 -7.48 -13.52
C GLU A 10 3.18 -6.53 -14.18
N LYS A 11 2.14 -7.12 -14.80
CA LYS A 11 1.03 -6.40 -15.45
C LYS A 11 0.11 -5.63 -14.48
N PHE A 12 0.44 -5.63 -13.19
CA PHE A 12 -0.46 -5.18 -12.14
C PHE A 12 0.26 -4.23 -11.19
N ALA A 13 -0.21 -2.98 -11.13
CA ALA A 13 0.25 -2.00 -10.16
C ALA A 13 -0.66 -1.97 -8.91
N LEU A 14 -0.12 -1.57 -7.76
CA LEU A 14 -0.92 -1.09 -6.63
C LEU A 14 -0.98 0.43 -6.71
N ILE A 15 -2.17 1.00 -6.77
CA ILE A 15 -2.39 2.45 -6.75
C ILE A 15 -2.74 2.86 -5.33
N ILE A 16 -2.00 3.82 -4.79
CA ILE A 16 -2.29 4.44 -3.51
C ILE A 16 -2.85 5.83 -3.80
N ALA A 17 -4.09 6.08 -3.38
CA ALA A 17 -4.77 7.34 -3.64
C ALA A 17 -5.45 7.88 -2.39
N ASN A 18 -5.59 9.20 -2.34
CA ASN A 18 -6.47 9.84 -1.38
C ASN A 18 -7.93 9.63 -1.82
N PRO A 19 -8.76 8.90 -1.05
CA PRO A 19 -10.11 8.56 -1.47
C PRO A 19 -11.07 9.75 -1.50
N ILE A 20 -10.74 10.87 -0.84
CA ILE A 20 -11.57 12.08 -0.77
C ILE A 20 -11.27 13.00 -1.96
N THR A 21 -9.99 13.21 -2.26
CA THR A 21 -9.56 14.16 -3.31
C THR A 21 -9.35 13.51 -4.67
N GLY A 22 -9.23 12.17 -4.72
CA GLY A 22 -8.89 11.43 -5.93
C GLY A 22 -7.42 11.55 -6.35
N ILE A 23 -6.58 12.25 -5.58
CA ILE A 23 -5.16 12.42 -5.88
C ILE A 23 -4.43 11.08 -5.70
N ILE A 24 -3.72 10.65 -6.74
CA ILE A 24 -2.78 9.52 -6.66
C ILE A 24 -1.56 9.98 -5.85
N LEU A 25 -1.30 9.28 -4.75
CA LEU A 25 -0.14 9.50 -3.90
C LEU A 25 1.08 8.74 -4.44
N ASP A 26 0.86 7.49 -4.88
CA ASP A 26 1.92 6.67 -5.46
C ASP A 26 1.37 5.49 -6.27
N ILE A 27 2.21 4.90 -7.11
CA ILE A 27 1.92 3.70 -7.90
C ILE A 27 3.08 2.71 -7.72
N LEU A 28 2.83 1.63 -6.99
CA LEU A 28 3.84 0.61 -6.75
C LEU A 28 3.89 -0.36 -7.92
N PRO A 29 5.10 -0.65 -8.46
CA PRO A 29 5.28 -1.49 -9.64
C PRO A 29 5.13 -2.99 -9.37
N SER A 30 4.94 -3.40 -8.12
CA SER A 30 4.75 -4.81 -7.76
C SER A 30 3.65 -4.99 -6.73
N LYS A 31 2.92 -6.11 -6.85
CA LYS A 31 1.93 -6.56 -5.86
C LYS A 31 2.47 -7.57 -4.85
N ARG A 32 3.78 -7.82 -4.85
CA ARG A 32 4.38 -8.75 -3.91
C ARG A 32 4.36 -8.18 -2.50
N GLN A 33 4.00 -9.03 -1.54
CA GLN A 33 3.86 -8.63 -0.14
C GLN A 33 5.17 -8.11 0.47
N ASP A 34 6.32 -8.71 0.12
CA ASP A 34 7.64 -8.25 0.57
C ASP A 34 7.97 -6.85 0.04
N TYR A 35 7.54 -6.54 -1.18
CA TYR A 35 7.69 -5.21 -1.76
C TYR A 35 6.85 -4.16 -1.00
N PHE A 36 5.62 -4.52 -0.58
CA PHE A 36 4.80 -3.65 0.26
C PHE A 36 5.48 -3.35 1.61
N TYR A 37 6.05 -4.36 2.26
CA TYR A 37 6.82 -4.13 3.49
C TYR A 37 8.00 -3.19 3.26
N TYR A 38 8.82 -3.48 2.25
CA TYR A 38 9.96 -2.65 1.90
C TYR A 38 9.55 -1.19 1.70
N TYR A 39 8.48 -0.95 0.93
CA TYR A 39 7.94 0.38 0.65
C TYR A 39 7.44 1.09 1.92
N PHE A 40 6.52 0.46 2.67
CA PHE A 40 5.90 1.10 3.84
C PHE A 40 6.87 1.30 5.01
N GLN A 41 7.92 0.49 5.12
CA GLN A 41 8.98 0.67 6.12
C GLN A 41 9.89 1.88 5.83
N GLN A 42 9.91 2.42 4.61
CA GLN A 42 10.61 3.68 4.33
C GLN A 42 9.85 4.91 4.86
N ILE A 43 8.57 4.75 5.22
CA ILE A 43 7.74 5.83 5.74
C ILE A 43 7.86 5.87 7.27
N PHE A 44 8.13 7.06 7.81
CA PHE A 44 8.20 7.27 9.26
C PHE A 44 6.97 6.75 9.98
N ASP A 45 7.20 6.03 11.08
CA ASP A 45 6.15 5.47 11.93
C ASP A 45 5.14 6.52 12.39
N SER A 46 5.59 7.74 12.71
CA SER A 46 4.69 8.83 13.12
C SER A 46 3.65 9.17 12.06
N LEU A 47 4.05 9.21 10.78
CA LEU A 47 3.15 9.46 9.66
C LEU A 47 2.26 8.25 9.40
N ARG A 48 2.88 7.07 9.32
CA ARG A 48 2.20 5.82 8.99
C ARG A 48 1.12 5.46 10.02
N LEU A 49 1.43 5.64 11.31
CA LEU A 49 0.51 5.38 12.43
C LEU A 49 -0.48 6.53 12.68
N SER A 50 -0.37 7.65 11.97
CA SER A 50 -1.38 8.72 11.97
C SER A 50 -2.56 8.44 11.03
N VAL A 51 -2.41 7.46 10.13
CA VAL A 51 -3.46 7.04 9.20
C VAL A 51 -4.64 6.45 9.98
N LYS A 52 -5.84 7.02 9.77
CA LYS A 52 -7.05 6.62 10.50
C LYS A 52 -7.83 5.51 9.80
N PHE A 53 -7.85 5.52 8.47
CA PHE A 53 -8.63 4.60 7.66
C PHE A 53 -7.80 4.12 6.48
N ILE A 54 -7.90 2.82 6.19
CA ILE A 54 -7.32 2.22 5.00
C ILE A 54 -8.40 1.40 4.31
N VAL A 55 -8.57 1.64 3.01
CA VAL A 55 -9.51 0.91 2.16
C VAL A 55 -8.71 0.07 1.18
N THR A 56 -8.93 -1.24 1.15
CA THR A 56 -8.25 -2.15 0.21
C THR A 56 -9.22 -3.17 -0.36
N ASP A 57 -8.80 -3.87 -1.41
CA ASP A 57 -9.54 -4.99 -1.97
C ASP A 57 -9.42 -6.25 -1.09
N LEU A 58 -10.17 -7.28 -1.47
CA LEU A 58 -10.19 -8.62 -0.87
C LEU A 58 -8.93 -9.43 -1.23
N PHE A 59 -7.74 -8.92 -0.88
CA PHE A 59 -6.49 -9.67 -1.02
C PHE A 59 -5.78 -9.79 0.33
N GLU A 60 -5.47 -11.03 0.73
CA GLU A 60 -4.94 -11.37 2.05
C GLU A 60 -3.64 -10.62 2.40
N SER A 61 -2.80 -10.34 1.40
CA SER A 61 -1.56 -9.60 1.64
C SER A 61 -1.83 -8.18 2.14
N TYR A 62 -2.93 -7.53 1.72
CA TYR A 62 -3.30 -6.22 2.22
C TYR A 62 -3.73 -6.26 3.68
N TRP A 63 -4.49 -7.29 4.08
CA TRP A 63 -4.86 -7.48 5.49
C TRP A 63 -3.61 -7.61 6.38
N THR A 64 -2.66 -8.44 5.94
CA THR A 64 -1.41 -8.65 6.65
C THR A 64 -0.58 -7.35 6.73
N ILE A 65 -0.50 -6.60 5.62
CA ILE A 65 0.23 -5.31 5.59
C ILE A 65 -0.44 -4.27 6.49
N VAL A 66 -1.76 -4.13 6.46
CA VAL A 66 -2.47 -3.16 7.30
C VAL A 66 -2.31 -3.50 8.77
N ARG A 67 -2.40 -4.78 9.15
CA ARG A 67 -2.18 -5.19 10.54
C ARG A 67 -0.76 -4.91 11.04
N ASN A 68 0.25 -5.04 10.20
CA ASN A 68 1.64 -4.93 10.65
C ASN A 68 2.22 -3.54 10.46
N GLN A 69 1.81 -2.85 9.40
CA GLN A 69 2.31 -1.53 9.02
C GLN A 69 1.31 -0.41 9.32
N PHE A 70 0.06 -0.68 9.68
CA PHE A 70 -0.92 0.38 9.95
C PHE A 70 -1.86 -0.01 11.10
N TRP A 71 -1.31 -0.64 12.13
CA TRP A 71 -2.06 -1.24 13.24
C TRP A 71 -2.93 -0.28 14.06
N LYS A 72 -2.73 1.04 13.93
CA LYS A 72 -3.59 2.08 14.53
C LYS A 72 -4.77 2.52 13.64
N SER A 73 -4.81 2.06 12.39
CA SER A 73 -5.87 2.39 11.44
C SER A 73 -7.04 1.42 11.52
N ILE A 74 -8.21 1.87 11.09
CA ILE A 74 -9.36 1.01 10.80
C ILE A 74 -9.21 0.49 9.36
N HIS A 75 -9.13 -0.83 9.22
CA HIS A 75 -9.11 -1.50 7.92
C HIS A 75 -10.52 -1.73 7.40
N ILE A 76 -10.84 -1.15 6.26
CA ILE A 76 -12.11 -1.31 5.56
C ILE A 76 -11.84 -2.11 4.29
N VAL A 77 -12.52 -3.23 4.12
CA VAL A 77 -12.38 -4.04 2.93
C VAL A 77 -13.46 -3.66 1.92
N ASN A 78 -13.04 -3.23 0.74
CA ASN A 78 -13.92 -2.92 -0.37
C ASN A 78 -14.44 -4.22 -0.99
N ARG A 79 -15.74 -4.45 -0.89
CA ARG A 79 -16.44 -5.64 -1.43
C ARG A 79 -16.89 -5.48 -2.88
N PHE A 80 -16.75 -4.28 -3.45
CA PHE A 80 -17.31 -3.93 -4.76
C PHE A 80 -16.24 -3.74 -5.85
N HIS A 81 -15.23 -4.60 -5.86
CA HIS A 81 -14.23 -4.62 -6.94
C HIS A 81 -14.70 -5.43 -8.14
#